data_AF-A0A8J5C5I6-F1
#
_entry.id   AF-A0A8J5C5I6-F1
#
_cell.length_a   1.000
_cell.length_b   1.000
_cell.length_c   1.000
_cell.angle_alpha   90.00
_cell.angle_beta   90.00
_cell.angle_gamma   90.00
#
_symmetry.space_group_name_H-M   'P 1'
#
loop_
_entity.id
_entity.type
_entity.pdbx_description
1 polymer ?
#
loop_
_entity_poly.entity_id
_entity_poly.type
_entity_poly.pdbx_seq_one_letter_code
_entity_poly.pdbx_strand_id
1 'polypeptide(L)'
;MSTMHWGYLDAGNLAGIYYEQSQLDMAILHYKQAINCDSTFIEAYNNLSCFALQPNHPQALSSLGSIYMDCNMMSVPASFYKATLAVTTGISAPFNNLAIIYKQQTAADGLVNRGNTFKEIGRVTEAIQDYIRVVNIIPTMPEAHANLASAYKDRVFEYPVKLLYSSQNELSFLHFFFFPSIHIQPWKHGYTLLMTLGFVDIVGNGLSTPTFFYVHPHCLSEKVPIFIMNGATFNAYYAVGFIMMWWLALVASPTMVLIVISSIMYGHKLMELARKMWRM
;
A
#
# COMPACT_ATOMS: atom_id res chain seq x y z
N MET A 1 24.64 -26.14 6.19
CA MET A 1 24.09 -24.83 6.56
C MET A 1 24.67 -24.27 7.88
N SER A 2 25.58 -24.94 8.59
CA SER A 2 26.09 -24.49 9.91
C SER A 2 27.42 -23.70 9.88
N THR A 3 28.02 -23.43 8.72
CA THR A 3 29.34 -22.78 8.61
C THR A 3 29.27 -21.26 8.46
N MET A 4 28.14 -20.68 8.06
CA MET A 4 27.97 -19.22 7.95
C MET A 4 27.75 -18.54 9.31
N HIS A 5 27.19 -19.25 10.30
CA HIS A 5 26.78 -18.66 11.56
C HIS A 5 27.96 -18.24 12.45
N TRP A 6 29.10 -18.91 12.32
CA TRP A 6 30.30 -18.60 13.10
C TRP A 6 31.08 -17.41 12.53
N GLY A 7 31.09 -17.23 11.21
CA GLY A 7 31.94 -16.23 10.55
C GLY A 7 31.62 -14.77 10.91
N TYR A 8 30.34 -14.40 11.02
CA TYR A 8 29.97 -13.02 11.39
C TYR A 8 30.09 -12.78 12.89
N LEU A 9 29.84 -13.80 13.72
CA LEU A 9 29.98 -13.72 15.17
C LEU A 9 31.45 -13.56 15.57
N ASP A 10 32.34 -14.31 14.92
CA ASP A 10 33.78 -14.20 15.10
C ASP A 10 34.29 -12.81 14.67
N ALA A 11 33.82 -12.30 13.55
CA ALA A 11 34.15 -10.95 13.08
C ALA A 11 33.60 -9.86 14.02
N GLY A 12 32.38 -10.02 14.54
CA GLY A 12 31.77 -9.11 15.51
C GLY A 12 32.51 -9.09 16.85
N ASN A 13 32.86 -10.27 17.37
CA ASN A 13 33.64 -10.41 18.60
C ASN A 13 35.05 -9.81 18.44
N LEU A 14 35.71 -10.06 17.31
CA LEU A 14 37.01 -9.47 17.01
C LEU A 14 36.94 -7.94 16.90
N ALA A 15 35.86 -7.40 16.32
CA ALA A 15 35.61 -5.97 16.29
C ALA A 15 35.43 -5.38 17.70
N GLY A 16 34.76 -6.10 18.60
CA GLY A 16 34.65 -5.75 20.03
C GLY A 16 36.00 -5.70 20.74
N ILE A 17 36.90 -6.66 20.46
CA ILE A 17 38.26 -6.67 21.04
C ILE A 17 39.07 -5.46 20.56
N TYR A 18 39.04 -5.16 19.25
CA TYR A 18 39.73 -3.98 18.72
C TYR A 18 39.15 -2.67 19.26
N TYR A 19 37.84 -2.66 19.56
CA TYR A 19 37.20 -1.53 20.23
C TYR A 19 37.75 -1.31 21.64
N GLU A 20 37.85 -2.36 22.45
CA GLU A 20 38.45 -2.28 23.79
C GLU A 20 39.92 -1.83 23.74
N GLN A 21 40.64 -2.19 22.67
CA GLN A 21 42.02 -1.77 22.43
C GLN A 21 42.16 -0.35 21.85
N SER A 22 41.06 0.40 21.69
CA SER A 22 41.05 1.73 21.06
C SER A 22 41.55 1.75 19.61
N GLN A 23 41.58 0.59 18.93
CA GLN A 23 41.96 0.46 17.52
C GLN A 23 40.72 0.60 16.64
N LEU A 24 40.20 1.82 16.58
CA LEU A 24 38.89 2.14 16.01
C LEU A 24 38.77 1.79 14.52
N ASP A 25 39.84 2.00 13.73
CA ASP A 25 39.84 1.67 12.29
C ASP A 25 39.70 0.15 12.06
N MET A 26 40.36 -0.67 12.89
CA MET A 26 40.25 -2.13 12.84
C MET A 26 38.88 -2.60 13.32
N ALA A 27 38.32 -1.98 14.35
CA ALA A 27 36.97 -2.26 14.81
C ALA A 27 35.94 -2.02 13.70
N ILE A 28 36.01 -0.87 13.01
CA ILE A 28 35.11 -0.54 11.90
C ILE A 28 35.25 -1.56 10.76
N LEU A 29 36.47 -1.96 10.42
CA LEU A 29 36.73 -2.94 9.36
C LEU A 29 36.08 -4.30 9.68
N HIS A 30 36.25 -4.80 10.91
CA HIS A 30 35.70 -6.10 11.30
C HIS A 30 34.17 -6.06 11.49
N TYR A 31 33.60 -4.94 11.94
CA TYR A 31 32.15 -4.77 11.93
C TYR A 31 31.57 -4.77 10.51
N LYS A 32 32.26 -4.17 9.52
CA LYS A 32 31.86 -4.30 8.11
C LYS A 32 31.90 -5.73 7.61
N GLN A 33 32.93 -6.48 7.99
CA GLN A 33 33.03 -7.90 7.63
C GLN A 33 31.87 -8.70 8.22
N ALA A 34 31.52 -8.44 9.49
CA ALA A 34 30.37 -9.07 10.12
C ALA A 34 29.06 -8.79 9.36
N ILE A 35 28.83 -7.53 8.96
CA ILE A 35 27.65 -7.13 8.17
C ILE A 35 27.64 -7.75 6.76
N ASN A 36 28.80 -7.88 6.11
CA ASN A 36 28.92 -8.55 4.81
C ASN A 36 28.61 -10.05 4.91
N CYS A 37 28.91 -10.67 6.05
CA CYS A 37 28.57 -12.07 6.32
C CYS A 37 27.10 -12.23 6.71
N ASP A 38 26.55 -11.30 7.49
CA ASP A 38 25.14 -11.24 7.88
C ASP A 38 24.65 -9.80 7.91
N SER A 39 23.84 -9.42 6.92
CA SER A 39 23.27 -8.08 6.79
C SER A 39 22.21 -7.77 7.86
N THR A 40 21.80 -8.74 8.66
CA THR A 40 20.85 -8.59 9.76
C THR A 40 21.52 -8.49 11.13
N PHE A 41 22.86 -8.43 11.20
CA PHE A 41 23.61 -8.34 12.44
C PHE A 41 23.51 -6.94 13.10
N ILE A 42 22.41 -6.72 13.83
CA ILE A 42 22.03 -5.44 14.46
C ILE A 42 23.14 -4.86 15.36
N GLU A 43 23.88 -5.71 16.07
CA GLU A 43 24.93 -5.28 16.99
C GLU A 43 26.06 -4.52 16.27
N ALA A 44 26.48 -4.98 15.08
CA ALA A 44 27.47 -4.23 14.29
C ALA A 44 26.95 -2.86 13.85
N TYR A 45 25.67 -2.76 13.47
CA TYR A 45 25.06 -1.46 13.13
C TYR A 45 25.02 -0.51 14.32
N ASN A 46 24.64 -1.01 15.50
CA ASN A 46 24.61 -0.22 16.73
C ASN A 46 26.01 0.29 17.11
N ASN A 47 27.01 -0.58 17.06
CA ASN A 47 28.38 -0.23 17.41
C ASN A 47 29.01 0.73 16.38
N LEU A 48 28.77 0.53 15.07
CA LEU A 48 29.16 1.48 14.03
C LEU A 48 28.49 2.85 14.18
N SER A 49 27.21 2.87 14.54
CA SER A 49 26.46 4.11 14.80
C SER A 49 27.03 4.88 15.99
N CYS A 50 27.47 4.18 17.03
CA CYS A 50 28.14 4.81 18.17
C CYS A 50 29.44 5.52 17.75
N PHE A 51 30.26 4.90 16.89
CA PHE A 51 31.46 5.55 16.35
C PHE A 51 31.15 6.79 15.52
N ALA A 52 30.08 6.74 14.73
CA ALA A 52 29.65 7.85 13.90
C ALA A 52 29.14 9.06 14.69
N LEU A 53 28.71 8.86 15.95
CA LEU A 53 28.33 9.92 16.87
C LEU A 53 29.52 10.58 17.58
N GLN A 54 30.72 9.99 17.49
CA GLN A 54 31.92 10.61 18.05
C GLN A 54 32.38 11.78 17.17
N PRO A 55 32.89 12.89 17.76
CA PRO A 55 33.09 14.16 17.04
C PRO A 55 34.07 14.15 15.86
N ASN A 56 34.80 13.05 15.60
CA ASN A 56 35.97 13.07 14.72
C ASN A 56 36.21 11.77 13.91
N HIS A 57 35.18 10.99 13.60
CA HIS A 57 35.31 9.76 12.81
C HIS A 57 34.55 9.81 11.46
N PRO A 58 35.02 10.60 10.48
CA PRO A 58 34.39 10.69 9.16
C PRO A 58 34.39 9.34 8.41
N GLN A 59 35.36 8.47 8.67
CA GLN A 59 35.42 7.12 8.08
C GLN A 59 34.24 6.26 8.55
N ALA A 60 33.82 6.36 9.81
CA ALA A 60 32.67 5.63 10.35
C ALA A 60 31.36 6.10 9.71
N LEU A 61 31.18 7.42 9.58
CA LEU A 61 30.03 8.03 8.90
C LEU A 61 29.94 7.59 7.43
N SER A 62 31.05 7.67 6.69
CA SER A 62 31.10 7.20 5.29
C SER A 62 30.79 5.71 5.18
N SER A 63 31.27 4.92 6.14
CA SER A 63 31.06 3.48 6.19
C SER A 63 29.60 3.11 6.41
N LEU A 64 28.93 3.75 7.37
CA LEU A 64 27.49 3.60 7.59
C LEU A 64 26.70 3.99 6.34
N GLY A 65 27.04 5.12 5.71
CA GLY A 65 26.42 5.53 4.46
C GLY A 65 26.51 4.46 3.37
N SER A 66 27.67 3.81 3.22
CA SER A 66 27.84 2.73 2.24
C SER A 66 27.01 1.50 2.57
N ILE A 67 26.98 1.10 3.85
CA ILE A 67 26.17 -0.04 4.27
C ILE A 67 24.67 0.22 4.00
N TYR A 68 24.16 1.40 4.37
CA TYR A 68 22.75 1.74 4.08
C TYR A 68 22.45 1.81 2.58
N MET A 69 23.45 2.14 1.76
CA MET A 69 23.34 2.13 0.31
C MET A 69 23.21 0.70 -0.21
N ASP A 70 24.01 -0.24 0.32
CA ASP A 70 23.94 -1.66 -0.01
C ASP A 70 22.61 -2.29 0.45
N CYS A 71 22.05 -1.83 1.57
CA CYS A 71 20.70 -2.19 2.03
C CYS A 71 19.57 -1.56 1.18
N ASN A 72 19.90 -0.83 0.11
CA ASN A 72 18.96 -0.14 -0.78
C ASN A 72 18.03 0.88 -0.07
N MET A 73 18.48 1.43 1.08
CA MET A 73 17.72 2.40 1.87
C MET A 73 18.04 3.84 1.44
N MET A 74 17.82 4.17 0.17
CA MET A 74 18.36 5.35 -0.51
C MET A 74 18.10 6.73 0.15
N SER A 75 17.13 6.83 1.07
CA SER A 75 16.83 8.05 1.84
C SER A 75 17.79 8.33 3.02
N VAL A 76 18.45 7.30 3.55
CA VAL A 76 19.28 7.36 4.76
C VAL A 76 20.76 7.65 4.47
N PRO A 77 21.44 7.02 3.49
CA PRO A 77 22.86 7.22 3.19
C PRO A 77 23.26 8.68 2.95
N ALA A 78 22.39 9.46 2.32
CA ALA A 78 22.68 10.83 1.94
C ALA A 78 22.99 11.73 3.16
N SER A 79 22.32 11.50 4.31
CA SER A 79 22.57 12.27 5.53
C SER A 79 23.95 11.94 6.11
N PHE A 80 24.34 10.67 6.11
CA PHE A 80 25.65 10.20 6.56
C PHE A 80 26.80 10.72 5.70
N TYR A 81 26.64 10.73 4.37
CA TYR A 81 27.65 11.29 3.47
C TYR A 81 27.78 12.81 3.65
N LYS A 82 26.67 13.54 3.81
CA LYS A 82 26.71 14.99 4.11
C LYS A 82 27.40 15.27 5.45
N ALA A 83 27.09 14.50 6.49
CA ALA A 83 27.73 14.62 7.79
C ALA A 83 29.24 14.35 7.70
N THR A 84 29.64 13.34 6.91
CA THR A 84 31.07 13.06 6.64
C THR A 84 31.76 14.28 6.04
N LEU A 85 31.15 14.87 5.02
CA LEU A 85 31.71 16.02 4.29
C LEU A 85 31.74 17.31 5.11
N ALA A 86 30.87 17.44 6.11
CA ALA A 86 30.89 18.56 7.06
C ALA A 86 32.07 18.47 8.04
N VAL A 87 32.53 17.25 8.34
CA VAL A 87 33.65 16.98 9.27
C VAL A 87 34.99 16.94 8.53
N THR A 88 35.03 16.48 7.27
CA THR A 88 36.27 16.40 6.49
C THR A 88 36.06 16.71 5.01
N THR A 89 37.01 17.42 4.42
CA THR A 89 37.00 17.82 3.00
C THR A 89 37.92 16.97 2.12
N GLY A 90 38.62 15.98 2.68
CA GLY A 90 39.67 15.21 1.98
C GLY A 90 39.25 13.84 1.42
N ILE A 91 38.00 13.41 1.64
CA ILE A 91 37.54 12.06 1.23
C ILE A 91 36.65 12.17 -0.01
N SER A 92 37.06 11.57 -1.12
CA SER A 92 36.32 11.59 -2.40
C SER A 92 35.12 10.64 -2.44
N ALA A 93 35.17 9.53 -1.69
CA ALA A 93 34.13 8.50 -1.71
C ALA A 93 32.71 9.01 -1.33
N PRO A 94 32.51 9.80 -0.26
CA PRO A 94 31.21 10.39 0.07
C PRO A 94 30.65 11.29 -1.04
N PHE A 95 31.49 12.07 -1.72
CA PHE A 95 31.07 12.92 -2.84
C PHE A 95 30.52 12.08 -3.99
N ASN A 96 31.26 11.04 -4.39
CA ASN A 96 30.84 10.16 -5.48
C ASN A 96 29.52 9.44 -5.16
N ASN A 97 29.40 8.90 -3.94
CA ASN A 97 28.19 8.19 -3.52
C ASN A 97 27.00 9.14 -3.41
N LEU A 98 27.19 10.37 -2.92
CA LEU A 98 26.14 11.38 -2.89
C LEU A 98 25.68 11.78 -4.30
N ALA A 99 26.60 11.87 -5.27
CA ALA A 99 26.26 12.13 -6.67
C ALA A 99 25.41 11.00 -7.28
N ILE A 100 25.70 9.74 -6.96
CA ILE A 100 24.89 8.59 -7.39
C ILE A 100 23.47 8.70 -6.83
N ILE A 101 23.34 9.00 -5.54
CA ILE A 101 22.04 9.15 -4.87
C ILE A 101 21.23 10.27 -5.54
N TYR A 102 21.81 11.45 -5.73
CA TYR A 102 21.09 12.55 -6.36
C TYR A 102 20.66 12.23 -7.78
N LYS A 103 21.52 11.56 -8.56
CA LYS A 103 21.15 11.11 -9.91
C LYS A 103 19.93 10.18 -9.88
N GLN A 104 19.88 9.24 -8.93
CA GLN A 104 18.76 8.31 -8.77
C GLN A 104 17.49 9.03 -8.30
N GLN A 105 17.61 9.97 -7.35
CA GLN A 105 16.50 10.81 -6.89
C GLN A 105 15.93 11.66 -8.03
N THR A 106 16.77 12.38 -8.77
CA THR A 106 16.31 13.18 -9.92
C THR A 106 15.63 12.32 -10.99
N ALA A 107 16.13 11.11 -11.24
CA ALA A 107 15.48 10.17 -12.15
C ALA A 107 14.11 9.70 -11.63
N ALA A 108 14.01 9.42 -10.32
CA ALA A 108 12.75 9.04 -9.67
C ALA A 108 11.72 10.18 -9.68
N ASP A 109 12.13 11.40 -9.35
CA ASP A 109 11.27 12.60 -9.37
C ASP A 109 10.73 12.85 -10.79
N GLY A 110 11.61 12.72 -11.81
CA GLY A 110 11.21 12.84 -13.20
C GLY A 110 10.16 11.80 -13.63
N LEU A 111 10.31 10.55 -13.16
CA LEU A 111 9.35 9.48 -13.43
C LEU A 111 8.02 9.72 -12.70
N VAL A 112 8.03 10.20 -11.45
CA VAL A 112 6.79 10.56 -10.74
C VAL A 112 6.05 11.69 -11.45
N ASN A 113 6.76 12.75 -11.83
CA ASN A 113 6.15 13.87 -12.54
C ASN A 113 5.57 13.45 -13.90
N ARG A 114 6.25 12.56 -14.61
CA ARG A 114 5.71 11.97 -15.84
C ARG A 114 4.50 11.05 -15.58
N GLY A 115 4.53 10.26 -14.50
CA GLY A 115 3.40 9.45 -14.08
C GLY A 115 2.17 10.30 -13.72
N ASN A 116 2.39 11.41 -13.02
CA ASN A 116 1.34 12.37 -12.65
C ASN A 116 0.71 13.00 -13.91
N THR A 117 1.54 13.46 -14.85
CA THR A 117 1.02 13.99 -16.14
C THR A 117 0.30 12.92 -16.96
N PHE A 118 0.77 11.67 -16.97
CA PHE A 118 0.03 10.56 -17.61
C PHE A 118 -1.32 10.30 -16.97
N LYS A 119 -1.39 10.35 -15.64
CA LYS A 119 -2.62 10.18 -14.88
C LYS A 119 -3.62 11.31 -15.17
N GLU A 120 -3.16 12.55 -15.24
CA GLU A 120 -3.99 13.72 -15.58
C GLU A 120 -4.61 13.64 -16.99
N ILE A 121 -3.87 13.09 -17.97
CA ILE A 121 -4.38 12.90 -19.33
C ILE A 121 -5.15 11.58 -19.52
N GLY A 122 -5.45 10.85 -18.44
CA GLY A 122 -6.22 9.60 -18.46
C GLY A 122 -5.45 8.37 -18.93
N ARG A 123 -4.13 8.47 -19.09
CA ARG A 123 -3.23 7.34 -19.46
C ARG A 123 -2.75 6.62 -18.21
N VAL A 124 -3.70 6.07 -17.45
CA VAL A 124 -3.46 5.50 -16.11
C VAL A 124 -2.52 4.28 -16.15
N THR A 125 -2.52 3.51 -17.25
CA THR A 125 -1.66 2.32 -17.38
C THR A 125 -0.17 2.69 -17.48
N GLU A 126 0.15 3.74 -18.24
CA GLU A 126 1.50 4.27 -18.36
C GLU A 126 1.97 4.94 -17.07
N ALA A 127 1.06 5.63 -16.37
CA ALA A 127 1.34 6.17 -15.03
C ALA A 127 1.74 5.07 -14.04
N ILE A 128 1.02 3.93 -14.03
CA ILE A 128 1.35 2.76 -13.19
C ILE A 128 2.75 2.23 -13.52
N GLN A 129 3.11 2.11 -14.80
CA GLN A 129 4.45 1.65 -15.20
C GLN A 129 5.56 2.60 -14.70
N ASP A 130 5.32 3.90 -14.75
CA ASP A 130 6.26 4.90 -14.24
C ASP A 130 6.41 4.82 -12.72
N TYR A 131 5.32 4.72 -11.97
CA TYR A 131 5.39 4.57 -10.51
C TYR A 131 6.05 3.24 -10.09
N ILE A 132 5.81 2.14 -10.80
CA ILE A 132 6.51 0.86 -10.54
C ILE A 132 8.02 1.01 -10.74
N ARG A 133 8.45 1.72 -11.80
CA ARG A 133 9.88 2.00 -11.99
C ARG A 133 10.47 2.80 -10.84
N VAL A 134 9.72 3.76 -10.30
CA VAL A 134 10.17 4.54 -9.13
C VAL A 134 10.31 3.65 -7.90
N VAL A 135 9.33 2.78 -7.62
CA VAL A 135 9.40 1.85 -6.48
C VAL A 135 10.59 0.89 -6.61
N ASN A 136 11.00 0.53 -7.82
CA ASN A 136 12.19 -0.30 -8.04
C ASN A 136 13.51 0.46 -7.82
N ILE A 137 13.54 1.79 -8.06
CA ILE A 137 14.73 2.62 -7.85
C ILE A 137 14.81 3.05 -6.38
N ILE A 138 13.71 3.54 -5.81
CA ILE A 138 13.60 4.02 -4.43
C ILE A 138 12.41 3.32 -3.76
N PRO A 139 12.60 2.11 -3.21
CA PRO A 139 11.52 1.34 -2.59
C PRO A 139 10.85 2.04 -1.41
N THR A 140 11.57 2.96 -0.75
CA THR A 140 11.11 3.65 0.45
C THR A 140 10.41 4.99 0.15
N MET A 141 10.14 5.31 -1.12
CA MET A 141 9.59 6.62 -1.51
C MET A 141 8.06 6.67 -1.30
N PRO A 142 7.55 7.43 -0.30
CA PRO A 142 6.13 7.36 0.07
C PRO A 142 5.21 7.89 -1.04
N GLU A 143 5.64 8.93 -1.74
CA GLU A 143 4.90 9.54 -2.84
C GLU A 143 4.64 8.53 -3.97
N ALA A 144 5.63 7.73 -4.34
CA ALA A 144 5.46 6.71 -5.39
C ALA A 144 4.42 5.66 -5.00
N HIS A 145 4.42 5.20 -3.75
CA HIS A 145 3.42 4.24 -3.26
C HIS A 145 2.02 4.84 -3.23
N ALA A 146 1.88 6.10 -2.76
CA ALA A 146 0.59 6.79 -2.73
C ALA A 146 0.03 7.00 -4.15
N ASN A 147 0.88 7.44 -5.08
CA ASN A 147 0.49 7.68 -6.46
C ASN A 147 0.17 6.39 -7.20
N LEU A 148 0.93 5.31 -6.96
CA LEU A 148 0.64 3.97 -7.50
C LEU A 148 -0.71 3.44 -6.99
N ALA A 149 -0.98 3.55 -5.69
CA ALA A 149 -2.25 3.14 -5.10
C ALA A 149 -3.43 3.93 -5.70
N SER A 150 -3.28 5.25 -5.85
CA SER A 150 -4.29 6.08 -6.51
C SER A 150 -4.49 5.71 -7.97
N ALA A 151 -3.42 5.41 -8.72
CA ALA A 151 -3.54 5.01 -10.12
C ALA A 151 -4.23 3.65 -10.27
N TYR A 152 -3.97 2.68 -9.38
CA TYR A 152 -4.72 1.42 -9.38
C TYR A 152 -6.21 1.63 -9.06
N LYS A 153 -6.52 2.53 -8.11
CA LYS A 153 -7.90 2.91 -7.81
C LYS A 153 -8.58 3.49 -9.05
N ASP A 154 -7.95 4.46 -9.71
CA ASP A 154 -8.51 5.13 -10.87
C ASP A 154 -8.69 4.17 -12.05
N ARG A 155 -7.75 3.22 -12.25
CA ARG A 155 -7.90 2.15 -13.25
C ARG A 155 -9.14 1.31 -13.00
N VAL A 156 -9.43 0.94 -11.75
CA VAL A 156 -10.62 0.16 -11.39
C VAL A 156 -11.91 0.91 -11.69
N PHE A 157 -11.92 2.25 -11.59
CA PHE A 157 -13.09 3.07 -11.95
C PHE A 157 -13.15 3.43 -13.44
N GLU A 158 -12.02 3.51 -14.14
CA GLU A 158 -11.98 3.87 -15.56
C GLU A 158 -12.55 2.75 -16.45
N TYR A 159 -12.25 1.48 -16.18
CA TYR A 159 -12.81 0.36 -16.95
C TYR A 159 -14.36 0.31 -16.95
N PRO A 160 -15.06 0.35 -15.79
CA PRO A 160 -16.51 0.34 -15.77
C PRO A 160 -17.11 1.63 -16.36
N VAL A 161 -16.50 2.79 -16.16
CA VAL A 161 -17.00 4.06 -16.72
C VAL A 161 -16.85 4.10 -18.25
N LYS A 162 -15.72 3.66 -18.81
CA LYS A 162 -15.48 3.62 -20.26
C LYS A 162 -16.40 2.62 -20.97
N LEU A 163 -16.69 1.48 -20.32
CA LEU A 163 -17.71 0.53 -20.76
C LEU A 163 -19.11 1.17 -20.75
N LEU A 164 -19.49 1.86 -19.66
CA LEU A 164 -20.78 2.54 -19.53
C LEU A 164 -20.97 3.65 -20.59
N TYR A 165 -19.94 4.45 -20.87
CA TYR A 165 -20.01 5.49 -21.91
C TYR A 165 -20.06 4.89 -23.33
N SER A 166 -19.36 3.78 -23.58
CA SER A 166 -19.47 3.08 -24.87
C SER A 166 -20.83 2.39 -25.08
N SER A 167 -21.48 1.96 -24.00
CA SER A 167 -22.80 1.31 -24.04
C SER A 167 -23.98 2.30 -24.02
N GLN A 168 -23.78 3.54 -23.56
CA GLN A 168 -24.82 4.59 -23.58
C GLN A 168 -25.24 5.02 -24.99
N ASN A 169 -24.41 4.79 -26.01
CA ASN A 169 -24.79 5.02 -27.40
C ASN A 169 -25.68 3.92 -27.98
N GLU A 170 -25.87 2.78 -27.30
CA GLU A 170 -26.65 1.69 -27.89
C GLU A 170 -27.85 1.20 -27.08
N LEU A 171 -27.91 1.12 -25.74
CA LEU A 171 -29.13 0.58 -25.11
C LEU A 171 -29.44 1.08 -23.69
N SER A 172 -30.75 1.25 -23.48
CA SER A 172 -31.51 1.56 -22.27
C SER A 172 -31.17 0.69 -21.05
N PHE A 173 -31.06 1.36 -19.89
CA PHE A 173 -31.08 0.87 -18.50
C PHE A 173 -31.29 -0.64 -18.30
N LEU A 174 -30.22 -1.35 -17.91
CA LEU A 174 -30.29 -2.66 -17.26
C LEU A 174 -29.61 -2.59 -15.89
N HIS A 175 -30.35 -2.96 -14.85
CA HIS A 175 -29.84 -3.08 -13.48
C HIS A 175 -28.77 -4.18 -13.41
N PHE A 176 -27.51 -3.81 -13.21
CA PHE A 176 -26.44 -4.76 -12.89
C PHE A 176 -26.51 -5.11 -11.40
N PHE A 177 -26.84 -6.36 -11.08
CA PHE A 177 -26.67 -6.91 -9.73
C PHE A 177 -25.37 -7.72 -9.65
N PHE A 178 -24.47 -7.32 -8.76
CA PHE A 178 -23.27 -8.06 -8.41
C PHE A 178 -23.61 -9.19 -7.43
N PHE A 179 -23.30 -10.43 -7.78
CA PHE A 179 -23.31 -11.56 -6.84
C PHE A 179 -21.96 -12.29 -6.87
N PRO A 180 -21.04 -12.06 -5.93
CA PRO A 180 -19.90 -12.95 -5.76
C PRO A 180 -20.41 -14.30 -5.22
N SER A 181 -20.23 -15.37 -5.99
CA SER A 181 -20.49 -16.74 -5.54
C SER A 181 -19.17 -17.44 -5.24
N ILE A 182 -19.02 -17.97 -4.03
CA ILE A 182 -17.84 -18.73 -3.59
C ILE A 182 -18.24 -20.19 -3.51
N HIS A 183 -17.63 -21.05 -4.33
CA HIS A 183 -17.78 -22.50 -4.22
C HIS A 183 -16.48 -23.15 -3.74
N ILE A 184 -16.58 -23.93 -2.66
CA ILE A 184 -15.50 -24.76 -2.14
C ILE A 184 -15.80 -26.20 -2.56
N GLN A 185 -14.92 -26.81 -3.36
CA GLN A 185 -15.04 -28.22 -3.72
C GLN A 185 -13.89 -29.04 -3.12
N PRO A 186 -14.17 -30.20 -2.49
CA PRO A 186 -13.12 -31.09 -2.00
C PRO A 186 -12.52 -31.90 -3.16
N TRP A 187 -11.20 -31.93 -3.26
CA TRP A 187 -10.46 -32.80 -4.19
C TRP A 187 -9.44 -33.64 -3.42
N LYS A 188 -9.04 -34.80 -3.97
CA LYS A 188 -8.30 -35.86 -3.26
C LYS A 188 -6.96 -35.46 -2.59
N HIS A 189 -6.43 -34.25 -2.80
CA HIS A 189 -5.18 -33.75 -2.20
C HIS A 189 -5.22 -32.28 -1.73
N GLY A 190 -6.39 -31.69 -1.47
CA GLY A 190 -6.51 -30.33 -0.91
C GLY A 190 -7.76 -29.55 -1.36
N TYR A 191 -7.97 -28.37 -0.76
CA TYR A 191 -9.05 -27.44 -1.13
C TYR A 191 -8.59 -26.51 -2.25
N THR A 192 -9.36 -26.43 -3.34
CA THR A 192 -9.17 -25.44 -4.40
C THR A 192 -10.25 -24.37 -4.27
N LEU A 193 -9.87 -23.09 -4.17
CA LEU A 193 -10.82 -21.98 -4.21
C LEU A 193 -11.13 -21.67 -5.68
N LEU A 194 -12.36 -21.97 -6.13
CA LEU A 194 -12.81 -21.61 -7.47
C LEU A 194 -13.62 -20.31 -7.37
N MET A 195 -13.06 -19.22 -7.87
CA MET A 195 -13.79 -17.96 -8.00
C MET A 195 -14.30 -17.85 -9.44
N THR A 196 -15.59 -18.05 -9.66
CA THR A 196 -16.21 -17.85 -10.98
C THR A 196 -16.84 -16.47 -11.04
N LEU A 197 -16.31 -15.60 -11.91
CA LEU A 197 -16.97 -14.37 -12.33
C LEU A 197 -17.99 -14.73 -13.41
N GLY A 198 -19.25 -14.92 -13.02
CA GLY A 198 -20.34 -15.13 -13.96
C GLY A 198 -20.98 -13.80 -14.35
N PHE A 199 -20.93 -13.44 -15.64
CA PHE A 199 -21.79 -12.41 -16.21
C PHE A 199 -23.04 -13.10 -16.75
N VAL A 200 -24.23 -12.74 -16.23
CA VAL A 200 -25.50 -13.22 -16.79
C VAL A 200 -26.05 -12.11 -17.66
N ASP A 201 -25.97 -12.31 -18.97
CA ASP A 201 -26.69 -11.53 -19.97
C ASP A 201 -28.11 -12.13 -20.09
N ILE A 202 -29.16 -11.34 -19.84
CA ILE A 202 -30.55 -11.87 -19.84
C ILE A 202 -31.14 -11.96 -21.26
N VAL A 203 -30.45 -11.51 -22.31
CA VAL A 203 -30.95 -11.67 -23.68
C VAL A 203 -29.86 -12.17 -24.63
N GLY A 204 -29.92 -13.47 -24.95
CA GLY A 204 -29.37 -14.01 -26.19
C GLY A 204 -28.06 -14.80 -26.07
N ASN A 205 -28.20 -16.12 -25.99
CA ASN A 205 -27.28 -17.17 -26.47
C ASN A 205 -25.80 -16.77 -26.71
N GLY A 206 -24.97 -16.89 -25.67
CA GLY A 206 -23.51 -16.90 -25.84
C GLY A 206 -22.77 -17.11 -24.52
N LEU A 207 -22.39 -18.36 -24.21
CA LEU A 207 -21.49 -18.66 -23.10
C LEU A 207 -20.10 -18.08 -23.42
N SER A 208 -19.68 -17.03 -22.72
CA SER A 208 -18.27 -16.64 -22.67
C SER A 208 -17.52 -17.59 -21.73
N THR A 209 -16.39 -18.13 -22.21
CA THR A 209 -15.59 -19.11 -21.50
C THR A 209 -14.89 -18.48 -20.27
N PRO A 210 -14.85 -19.17 -19.11
CA PRO A 210 -14.23 -18.62 -17.91
C PRO A 210 -12.70 -18.62 -18.01
N THR A 211 -12.08 -17.48 -17.73
CA THR A 211 -10.63 -17.33 -17.54
C THR A 211 -10.21 -17.90 -16.19
N PHE A 212 -9.42 -18.97 -16.18
CA PHE A 212 -8.90 -19.60 -14.96
C PHE A 212 -7.56 -18.98 -14.53
N PHE A 213 -7.48 -18.48 -13.30
CA PHE A 213 -6.21 -18.10 -12.67
C PHE A 213 -5.70 -19.24 -11.78
N TYR A 214 -4.53 -19.79 -12.11
CA TYR A 214 -3.86 -20.81 -11.29
C TYR A 214 -3.02 -20.12 -10.21
N VAL A 215 -3.25 -20.43 -8.93
CA VAL A 215 -2.47 -19.91 -7.80
C VAL A 215 -1.67 -21.05 -7.18
N HIS A 216 -0.36 -20.85 -6.99
CA HIS A 216 0.57 -21.85 -6.48
C HIS A 216 0.27 -22.21 -5.00
N PRO A 217 0.29 -23.50 -4.59
CA PRO A 217 -0.20 -23.94 -3.27
C PRO A 217 0.49 -23.30 -2.06
N HIS A 218 1.78 -22.95 -2.18
CA HIS A 218 2.54 -22.34 -1.08
C HIS A 218 2.11 -20.90 -0.77
N CYS A 219 1.47 -20.19 -1.70
CA CYS A 219 0.96 -18.84 -1.47
C CYS A 219 -0.41 -18.81 -0.77
N LEU A 220 -1.11 -19.95 -0.65
CA LEU A 220 -2.41 -20.03 0.01
C LEU A 220 -2.31 -20.09 1.54
N SER A 221 -1.31 -20.77 2.11
CA SER A 221 -1.35 -21.06 3.57
C SER A 221 -1.29 -19.82 4.46
N GLU A 222 -0.58 -18.78 4.02
CA GLU A 222 -0.40 -17.54 4.79
C GLU A 222 -1.53 -16.52 4.54
N LYS A 223 -2.14 -16.55 3.34
CA LYS A 223 -3.17 -15.58 2.93
C LYS A 223 -4.61 -16.03 3.22
N VAL A 224 -4.85 -17.33 3.36
CA VAL A 224 -6.18 -17.89 3.67
C VAL A 224 -6.70 -17.43 5.04
N PRO A 225 -5.91 -17.44 6.14
CA PRO A 225 -6.38 -16.95 7.44
C PRO A 225 -6.77 -15.47 7.41
N ILE A 226 -5.97 -14.63 6.72
CA ILE A 226 -6.24 -13.20 6.56
C ILE A 226 -7.50 -12.96 5.73
N PHE A 227 -7.70 -13.72 4.65
CA PHE A 227 -8.91 -13.64 3.84
C PHE A 227 -10.17 -14.04 4.62
N ILE A 228 -10.10 -15.13 5.40
CA ILE A 228 -11.20 -15.56 6.27
C ILE A 228 -11.52 -14.50 7.32
N MET A 229 -10.50 -13.92 7.95
CA MET A 229 -10.66 -12.86 8.95
C MET A 229 -11.32 -11.61 8.34
N ASN A 230 -10.86 -11.18 7.16
CA ASN A 230 -11.42 -10.02 6.46
C ASN A 230 -12.85 -10.28 5.95
N GLY A 231 -13.15 -11.51 5.50
CA GLY A 231 -14.51 -11.91 5.11
C GLY A 231 -15.47 -11.97 6.30
N ALA A 232 -15.02 -12.49 7.44
CA ALA A 232 -15.81 -12.55 8.67
C ALA A 232 -16.12 -11.16 9.22
N THR A 233 -15.13 -10.27 9.24
CA THR A 233 -15.30 -8.87 9.66
C THR A 233 -16.23 -8.11 8.72
N PHE A 234 -16.10 -8.29 7.40
CA PHE A 234 -17.03 -7.71 6.42
C PHE A 234 -18.48 -8.13 6.66
N ASN A 235 -18.74 -9.43 6.84
CA ASN A 235 -20.08 -9.94 7.11
C ASN A 235 -20.64 -9.44 8.46
N ALA A 236 -19.79 -9.32 9.48
CA ALA A 236 -20.18 -8.75 10.77
C ALA A 236 -20.62 -7.29 10.64
N TYR A 237 -19.86 -6.46 9.90
CA TYR A 237 -20.24 -5.06 9.65
C TYR A 237 -21.57 -4.96 8.89
N TYR A 238 -21.79 -5.83 7.90
CA TYR A 238 -23.05 -5.84 7.14
C TYR A 238 -24.24 -6.24 8.02
N ALA A 239 -24.08 -7.26 8.88
CA ALA A 239 -25.11 -7.68 9.81
C ALA A 239 -25.46 -6.59 10.83
N VAL A 240 -24.46 -5.93 11.41
CA VAL A 240 -24.66 -4.80 12.34
C VAL A 240 -25.36 -3.64 11.63
N GLY A 241 -24.91 -3.27 10.42
CA GLY A 241 -25.54 -2.22 9.63
C GLY A 241 -27.00 -2.53 9.28
N PHE A 242 -27.30 -3.78 8.92
CA PHE A 242 -28.66 -4.22 8.63
C PHE A 242 -29.57 -4.16 9.87
N ILE A 243 -29.09 -4.64 11.03
CA ILE A 243 -29.82 -4.54 12.30
C ILE A 243 -30.06 -3.07 12.65
N MET A 244 -29.05 -2.23 12.55
CA MET A 244 -29.16 -0.80 12.86
C MET A 244 -30.15 -0.09 11.93
N MET A 245 -30.13 -0.41 10.63
CA MET A 245 -31.08 0.12 9.65
C MET A 245 -32.52 -0.35 9.94
N TRP A 246 -32.70 -1.61 10.33
CA TRP A 246 -34.00 -2.16 10.71
C TRP A 246 -34.56 -1.48 11.96
N TRP A 247 -33.72 -1.22 12.96
CA TRP A 247 -34.09 -0.48 14.17
C TRP A 247 -34.52 0.96 13.86
N LEU A 248 -33.77 1.65 13.00
CA LEU A 248 -34.13 3.00 12.56
C LEU A 248 -35.47 3.00 11.80
N ALA A 249 -35.71 2.00 10.94
CA ALA A 249 -36.98 1.87 10.22
C ALA A 249 -38.17 1.65 11.17
N LEU A 250 -38.00 0.83 12.22
CA LEU A 250 -39.02 0.61 13.24
C LEU A 250 -39.36 1.89 14.03
N VAL A 251 -38.38 2.76 14.28
CA VAL A 251 -38.59 4.03 14.99
C VAL A 251 -39.13 5.13 14.06
N ALA A 252 -38.68 5.16 12.80
CA ALA A 252 -39.09 6.18 11.83
C ALA A 252 -40.50 5.97 11.28
N SER A 253 -40.96 4.71 11.17
CA SER A 253 -42.29 4.43 10.61
C SER A 253 -43.46 5.03 11.41
N PRO A 254 -43.53 4.88 12.75
CA PRO A 254 -44.61 5.49 13.54
C PRO A 254 -44.55 7.02 13.56
N THR A 255 -43.33 7.59 13.61
CA THR A 255 -43.14 9.05 13.67
C THR A 255 -43.56 9.72 12.37
N MET A 256 -43.24 9.12 11.21
CA MET A 256 -43.71 9.60 9.91
C MET A 256 -45.24 9.61 9.83
N VAL A 257 -45.91 8.56 10.29
CA VAL A 257 -47.38 8.49 10.29
C VAL A 257 -47.99 9.60 11.16
N LEU A 258 -47.43 9.84 12.36
CA LEU A 258 -47.90 10.91 13.25
C LEU A 258 -47.71 12.31 12.65
N ILE A 259 -46.58 12.55 11.97
CA ILE A 259 -46.31 13.83 11.29
C ILE A 259 -47.30 14.03 10.14
N VAL A 260 -47.58 13.00 9.35
CA VAL A 260 -48.53 13.10 8.22
C VAL A 260 -49.95 13.38 8.74
N ILE A 261 -50.42 12.65 9.75
CA ILE A 261 -51.77 12.84 10.31
C ILE A 261 -51.91 14.25 10.91
N SER A 262 -50.92 14.71 11.69
CA SER A 262 -50.94 16.04 12.29
C SER A 262 -50.91 17.15 11.23
N SER A 263 -50.16 16.97 10.15
CA SER A 263 -50.10 17.91 9.02
C SER A 263 -51.43 18.02 8.29
N ILE A 264 -52.11 16.88 8.05
CA ILE A 264 -53.43 16.86 7.40
C ILE A 264 -54.49 17.53 8.30
N MET A 265 -54.48 17.22 9.60
CA MET A 265 -55.41 17.83 10.56
C MET A 265 -55.24 19.35 10.66
N TYR A 266 -53.99 19.82 10.72
CA TYR A 266 -53.69 21.25 10.75
C TYR A 266 -54.12 21.94 9.45
N GLY A 267 -53.83 21.34 8.29
CA GLY A 267 -54.26 21.84 6.98
C GLY A 267 -55.78 21.99 6.87
N HIS A 268 -56.54 20.98 7.30
CA HIS A 268 -58.00 21.03 7.32
C HIS A 268 -58.54 22.19 8.17
N LYS A 269 -57.99 22.37 9.38
CA LYS A 269 -58.42 23.42 10.31
C LYS A 269 -58.10 24.82 9.78
N LEU A 270 -56.97 24.98 9.11
CA LEU A 270 -56.54 26.24 8.51
C LEU A 270 -57.42 26.61 7.30
N MET A 271 -57.79 25.63 6.46
CA MET A 271 -58.76 25.84 5.36
C MET A 271 -60.18 26.19 5.86
N GLU A 272 -60.60 25.64 7.00
CA GLU A 272 -61.89 25.98 7.61
C GLU A 272 -61.91 27.44 8.10
N LEU A 273 -60.84 27.87 8.78
CA LEU A 273 -60.67 29.26 9.22
C LEU A 273 -60.60 30.22 8.04
N ALA A 274 -59.84 29.90 6.99
CA ALA A 274 -59.76 30.71 5.78
C ALA A 274 -61.14 30.90 5.11
N ARG A 275 -61.94 29.83 5.02
CA ARG A 275 -63.32 29.93 4.49
C ARG A 275 -64.25 30.76 5.36
N LYS A 276 -64.09 30.72 6.69
CA LYS A 276 -64.86 31.57 7.62
C LYS A 276 -64.51 33.04 7.45
N MET A 277 -63.23 33.37 7.30
CA MET A 277 -62.78 34.76 7.07
C MET A 277 -63.23 35.32 5.72
N TRP A 278 -63.26 34.51 4.65
CA TRP A 278 -63.73 34.95 3.32
C TRP A 278 -65.24 35.26 3.28
N ARG A 279 -66.02 34.70 4.22
CA ARG A 279 -67.47 34.90 4.31
C ARG A 279 -67.88 36.03 5.24
N MET A 280 -66.93 36.69 5.91
CA MET A 280 -67.13 37.92 6.69
C MET A 280 -66.78 39.13 5.83
#